data_AF-H0I0P0-F1
#
_entry.id   AF-H0I0P0-F1
#
_cell.length_a   1.000
_cell.length_b   1.000
_cell.length_c   1.000
_cell.angle_alpha   90.00
_cell.angle_beta   90.00
_cell.angle_gamma   90.00
#
_symmetry.space_group_name_H-M   'P 1'
#
loop_
_entity.id
_entity.type
_entity.pdbx_description
1 polymer ?
#
loop_
_entity_poly.entity_id
_entity_poly.type
_entity_poly.pdbx_seq_one_letter_code
_entity_poly.pdbx_strand_id
1 'polypeptide(L)'
;MSHNCPGFPDGISGVDLLTRLREQAVRYGAELVDDMVRDVRPDGTDFLAAARSPIPARSVLVATGIVDTLPDIREIAAMIQAGSLRLCPICDAYELIDKRVAVFGPADDAMKKALFLRTYTKDVTMLVSSAVAALDYDVGALLRRAEIKVEACMPDSLRSKGVGASVKLINGDVRVYDTIYPAMGGTIRSKLAIDLGAKCDEVGNVVVDPHQRTGIAGLYAAGDIVNEINQLAVAFGHAAVAATDIHNYLCESDGERPPRG
;
A
#
# COMPACT_ATOMS: atom_id res chain seq x y z
N MET A 1 10.43 -4.04 9.02
CA MET A 1 11.15 -2.80 9.40
C MET A 1 11.22 -1.93 8.17
N SER A 2 10.93 -0.63 8.28
CA SER A 2 11.08 0.33 7.19
C SER A 2 12.37 1.12 7.38
N HIS A 3 13.17 1.26 6.32
CA HIS A 3 14.40 2.08 6.31
C HIS A 3 14.25 3.34 5.43
N ASN A 4 13.06 3.56 4.89
CA ASN A 4 12.77 4.67 3.98
C ASN A 4 11.77 5.68 4.57
N CYS A 5 11.55 5.62 5.88
CA CYS A 5 10.86 6.67 6.63
C CYS A 5 11.89 7.74 7.08
N PRO A 6 11.80 8.99 6.60
CA PRO A 6 12.73 10.04 7.00
C PRO A 6 12.78 10.24 8.53
N GLY A 7 13.98 10.54 9.04
CA GLY A 7 14.21 10.75 10.47
C GLY A 7 14.56 9.48 11.27
N PHE A 8 14.57 8.30 10.64
CA PHE A 8 14.92 7.03 11.27
C PHE A 8 16.11 6.37 10.55
N PRO A 9 17.36 6.80 10.83
CA PRO A 9 18.54 6.33 10.09
C PRO A 9 18.79 4.83 10.22
N ASP A 10 18.48 4.24 11.37
CA ASP A 10 18.58 2.79 11.61
C ASP A 10 17.30 2.02 11.22
N GLY A 11 16.34 2.71 10.61
CA GLY A 11 14.99 2.21 10.35
C GLY A 11 14.08 2.23 11.57
N ILE A 12 12.80 1.95 11.34
CA ILE A 12 11.77 1.86 12.37
C ILE A 12 10.77 0.73 12.05
N SER A 13 10.29 0.04 13.07
CA SER A 13 9.21 -0.93 12.90
C SER A 13 7.87 -0.22 12.70
N GLY A 14 6.94 -0.82 11.95
CA GLY A 14 5.61 -0.23 11.77
C GLY A 14 4.87 -0.04 13.10
N VAL A 15 5.04 -0.96 14.04
CA VAL A 15 4.42 -0.90 15.38
C VAL A 15 4.97 0.27 16.20
N ASP A 16 6.30 0.46 16.20
CA ASP A 16 6.92 1.56 16.95
C ASP A 16 6.59 2.91 16.32
N LEU A 17 6.56 2.99 14.99
CA LEU A 17 6.17 4.21 14.28
C LEU A 17 4.73 4.59 14.62
N LEU A 18 3.79 3.64 14.52
CA LEU A 18 2.38 3.89 14.85
C LEU A 18 2.20 4.27 16.33
N THR A 19 2.95 3.64 17.24
CA THR A 19 2.94 4.00 18.66
C THR A 19 3.31 5.47 18.86
N ARG A 20 4.46 5.90 18.28
CA ARG A 20 4.92 7.28 18.37
C ARG A 20 3.95 8.29 17.72
N LEU A 21 3.38 7.94 16.57
CA LEU A 21 2.39 8.80 15.88
C LEU A 21 1.09 8.96 16.70
N ARG A 22 0.63 7.88 17.35
CA ARG A 22 -0.54 7.94 18.25
C ARG A 22 -0.26 8.80 19.47
N GLU A 23 0.90 8.63 20.10
CA GLU A 23 1.34 9.47 21.22
C GLU A 23 1.40 10.95 20.83
N GLN A 24 1.93 11.26 19.64
CA GLN A 24 1.95 12.62 19.11
C GLN A 24 0.54 13.18 18.92
N ALA A 25 -0.35 12.43 18.26
CA ALA A 25 -1.72 12.87 17.99
C ALA A 25 -2.47 13.19 19.30
N VAL A 26 -2.41 12.29 20.29
CA VAL A 26 -3.05 12.48 21.60
C VAL A 26 -2.44 13.66 22.36
N ARG A 27 -1.12 13.85 22.29
CA ARG A 27 -0.44 14.99 22.94
C ARG A 27 -0.98 16.34 22.47
N TYR A 28 -1.40 16.44 21.21
CA TYR A 28 -1.98 17.65 20.62
C TYR A 28 -3.52 17.65 20.65
N GLY A 29 -4.15 16.76 21.41
CA GLY A 29 -5.58 16.80 21.69
C GLY A 29 -6.46 15.96 20.76
N ALA A 30 -5.89 15.14 19.88
CA ALA A 30 -6.70 14.22 19.08
C ALA A 30 -7.29 13.11 19.96
N GLU A 31 -8.58 12.83 19.79
CA GLU A 31 -9.23 11.66 20.38
C GLU A 31 -9.06 10.45 19.46
N LEU A 32 -8.54 9.34 19.99
CA LEU A 32 -8.38 8.10 19.25
C LEU A 32 -9.39 7.07 19.72
N VAL A 33 -10.36 6.75 18.87
CA VAL A 33 -11.40 5.76 19.15
C VAL A 33 -11.08 4.47 18.40
N ASP A 34 -10.97 3.34 19.13
CA ASP A 34 -10.80 2.02 18.53
C ASP A 34 -12.14 1.47 18.02
N ASP A 35 -12.58 1.91 16.85
CA ASP A 35 -13.84 1.50 16.25
C ASP A 35 -13.77 1.39 14.72
N MET A 36 -14.79 0.76 14.13
CA MET A 36 -14.94 0.61 12.69
C MET A 36 -16.11 1.44 12.19
N VAL A 37 -15.80 2.48 11.41
CA VAL A 37 -16.82 3.23 10.66
C VAL A 37 -17.32 2.36 9.51
N ARG A 38 -18.63 2.08 9.51
CA ARG A 38 -19.29 1.22 8.51
C ARG A 38 -19.89 2.00 7.35
N ASP A 39 -20.29 3.24 7.63
CA ASP A 39 -20.95 4.13 6.69
C ASP A 39 -20.71 5.59 7.12
N VAL A 40 -20.73 6.50 6.17
CA VAL A 40 -20.72 7.95 6.41
C VAL A 40 -21.78 8.55 5.50
N ARG A 41 -22.71 9.31 6.08
CA ARG A 41 -23.81 9.93 5.33
C ARG A 41 -23.83 11.44 5.54
N PRO A 42 -24.34 12.21 4.57
CA PRO A 42 -24.58 13.64 4.76
C PRO A 42 -25.61 13.87 5.88
N ASP A 43 -25.41 14.92 6.67
CA ASP A 43 -26.34 15.45 7.66
C ASP A 43 -26.41 16.97 7.54
N GLY A 44 -27.25 17.46 6.62
CA GLY A 44 -27.26 18.87 6.23
C GLY A 44 -25.98 19.25 5.47
N THR A 45 -25.21 20.19 6.01
CA THR A 45 -23.87 20.57 5.51
C THR A 45 -22.74 19.75 6.14
N ASP A 46 -23.07 18.93 7.14
CA ASP A 46 -22.13 18.14 7.91
C ASP A 46 -22.27 16.65 7.53
N PHE A 47 -21.64 15.79 8.33
CA PHE A 47 -21.61 14.34 8.15
C PHE A 47 -21.99 13.63 9.46
N LEU A 48 -22.55 12.43 9.31
CA LEU A 48 -22.71 11.48 10.40
C LEU A 48 -22.05 10.16 10.05
N ALA A 49 -21.02 9.78 10.79
CA ALA A 49 -20.36 8.49 10.65
C ALA A 49 -21.04 7.43 11.53
N ALA A 50 -21.37 6.30 10.93
CA ALA A 50 -21.96 5.15 11.60
C ALA A 50 -20.84 4.24 12.17
N ALA A 51 -20.61 4.37 13.47
CA ALA A 51 -19.72 3.49 14.25
C ALA A 51 -20.55 2.77 15.36
N ARG A 52 -19.94 2.26 16.44
CA ARG A 52 -20.71 1.73 17.60
C ARG A 52 -21.59 2.82 18.22
N SER A 53 -21.07 4.03 18.30
CA SER A 53 -21.82 5.25 18.60
C SER A 53 -21.74 6.17 17.37
N PRO A 54 -22.84 6.78 16.92
CA PRO A 54 -22.78 7.74 15.81
C PRO A 54 -21.89 8.93 16.12
N ILE A 55 -21.06 9.35 15.16
CA ILE A 55 -20.11 10.44 15.32
C ILE A 55 -20.49 11.55 14.32
N PRO A 56 -21.02 12.71 14.80
CA PRO A 56 -21.23 13.87 13.94
C PRO A 56 -19.89 14.53 13.63
N ALA A 57 -19.72 15.03 12.40
CA ALA A 57 -18.49 15.69 11.96
C ALA A 57 -18.79 16.75 10.90
N ARG A 58 -18.18 17.93 11.02
CA ARG A 58 -18.28 19.02 10.03
C ARG A 58 -17.41 18.77 8.79
N SER A 59 -16.39 17.93 8.93
CA SER A 59 -15.48 17.54 7.87
C SER A 59 -14.99 16.11 8.10
N VAL A 60 -14.70 15.39 7.02
CA VAL A 60 -14.22 14.01 7.04
C VAL A 60 -12.98 13.86 6.16
N LEU A 61 -11.93 13.27 6.72
CA LEU A 61 -10.75 12.82 5.98
C LEU A 61 -10.75 11.29 5.90
N VAL A 62 -10.90 10.74 4.69
CA VAL A 62 -10.85 9.30 4.43
C VAL A 62 -9.39 8.89 4.17
N ALA A 63 -8.75 8.29 5.18
CA ALA A 63 -7.37 7.78 5.10
C ALA A 63 -7.33 6.26 5.31
N THR A 64 -8.26 5.55 4.67
CA THR A 64 -8.45 4.10 4.85
C THR A 64 -7.45 3.26 4.06
N GLY A 65 -6.64 3.83 3.16
CA GLY A 65 -5.54 3.11 2.49
C GLY A 65 -5.95 1.86 1.68
N ILE A 66 -5.00 0.94 1.49
CA ILE A 66 -5.11 -0.27 0.65
C ILE A 66 -4.93 -1.56 1.47
N VAL A 67 -5.45 -2.67 0.96
CA VAL A 67 -5.16 -4.02 1.44
C VAL A 67 -4.58 -4.86 0.30
N ASP A 68 -3.34 -5.30 0.44
CA ASP A 68 -2.70 -6.20 -0.54
C ASP A 68 -3.44 -7.54 -0.65
N THR A 69 -3.55 -8.05 -1.88
CA THR A 69 -3.99 -9.43 -2.12
C THR A 69 -2.83 -10.36 -1.80
N LEU A 70 -3.03 -11.20 -0.78
CA LEU A 70 -2.03 -12.16 -0.32
C LEU A 70 -2.35 -13.58 -0.83
N PRO A 71 -1.32 -14.42 -1.06
CA PRO A 71 -1.55 -15.83 -1.34
C PRO A 71 -2.18 -16.52 -0.12
N ASP A 72 -3.06 -17.50 -0.37
CA ASP A 72 -3.73 -18.26 0.69
C ASP A 72 -2.76 -19.25 1.37
N ILE A 73 -2.01 -18.74 2.34
CA ILE A 73 -0.93 -19.48 3.01
C ILE A 73 -0.98 -19.19 4.51
N ARG A 74 -1.07 -20.26 5.29
CA ARG A 74 -1.21 -20.19 6.75
C ARG A 74 -0.11 -19.38 7.46
N GLU A 75 1.13 -19.44 6.95
CA GLU A 75 2.30 -18.81 7.56
C GLU A 75 2.60 -17.40 7.05
N ILE A 76 1.71 -16.80 6.23
CA ILE A 76 1.99 -15.57 5.48
C ILE A 76 2.46 -14.40 6.38
N ALA A 77 1.80 -14.18 7.52
CA ALA A 77 2.14 -13.11 8.44
C ALA A 77 3.54 -13.29 9.05
N ALA A 78 3.91 -14.52 9.38
CA ALA A 78 5.24 -14.85 9.91
C ALA A 78 6.32 -14.67 8.83
N MET A 79 6.02 -15.04 7.57
CA MET A 79 6.95 -14.82 6.46
C MET A 79 7.17 -13.33 6.16
N ILE A 80 6.11 -12.51 6.23
CA ILE A 80 6.20 -11.05 6.12
C ILE A 80 7.07 -10.48 7.25
N GLN A 81 6.83 -10.90 8.49
CA GLN A 81 7.59 -10.44 9.65
C GLN A 81 9.08 -10.82 9.55
N ALA A 82 9.38 -12.03 9.07
CA ALA A 82 10.74 -12.51 8.85
C ALA A 82 11.43 -11.87 7.63
N GLY A 83 10.66 -11.21 6.76
CA GLY A 83 11.16 -10.64 5.50
C GLY A 83 11.45 -11.68 4.42
N SER A 84 11.05 -12.93 4.62
CA SER A 84 11.13 -13.99 3.61
C SER A 84 10.04 -13.87 2.55
N LEU A 85 8.95 -13.15 2.86
CA LEU A 85 8.00 -12.61 1.89
C LEU A 85 7.92 -11.09 2.07
N ARG A 86 7.91 -10.35 0.96
CA ARG A 86 7.85 -8.88 0.93
C ARG A 86 6.86 -8.43 -0.14
N LEU A 87 6.26 -7.26 0.03
CA LEU A 87 5.15 -6.80 -0.83
C LEU A 87 5.56 -5.67 -1.76
N CYS A 88 6.38 -4.74 -1.27
CA CYS A 88 6.65 -3.46 -1.91
C CYS A 88 8.15 -3.28 -2.20
N PRO A 89 8.64 -3.61 -3.41
CA PRO A 89 10.05 -3.42 -3.75
C PRO A 89 10.54 -1.97 -3.60
N ILE A 90 9.68 -0.98 -3.85
CA ILE A 90 10.02 0.43 -3.64
C ILE A 90 10.41 0.69 -2.18
N CYS A 91 9.80 -0.05 -1.26
CA CYS A 91 10.03 0.07 0.16
C CYS A 91 11.33 -0.60 0.60
N ASP A 92 11.69 -1.72 -0.04
CA ASP A 92 12.51 -2.74 0.62
C ASP A 92 13.42 -3.56 -0.32
N ALA A 93 13.60 -3.11 -1.56
CA ALA A 93 14.49 -3.75 -2.54
C ALA A 93 15.97 -3.49 -2.26
N TYR A 94 16.33 -2.39 -1.58
CA TYR A 94 17.72 -2.10 -1.24
C TYR A 94 18.34 -3.19 -0.36
N GLU A 95 17.57 -3.76 0.57
CA GLU A 95 18.01 -4.84 1.45
C GLU A 95 18.11 -6.21 0.72
N LEU A 96 17.83 -6.25 -0.57
CA LEU A 96 17.92 -7.45 -1.40
C LEU A 96 19.16 -7.52 -2.28
N ILE A 97 20.07 -6.55 -2.18
CA ILE A 97 21.34 -6.61 -2.90
C ILE A 97 22.02 -7.97 -2.63
N ASP A 98 22.47 -8.61 -3.71
CA ASP A 98 23.07 -9.94 -3.75
C ASP A 98 22.19 -11.12 -3.26
N LYS A 99 20.89 -10.90 -3.04
CA LYS A 99 19.94 -11.94 -2.65
C LYS A 99 19.24 -12.59 -3.83
N ARG A 100 18.86 -13.86 -3.66
CA ARG A 100 18.05 -14.64 -4.60
C ARG A 100 16.57 -14.34 -4.37
N VAL A 101 15.92 -13.75 -5.36
CA VAL A 101 14.55 -13.25 -5.24
C VAL A 101 13.62 -13.95 -6.22
N ALA A 102 12.42 -14.33 -5.77
CA ALA A 102 11.35 -14.75 -6.67
C ALA A 102 10.21 -13.73 -6.71
N VAL A 103 9.56 -13.62 -7.86
CA VAL A 103 8.32 -12.87 -8.04
C VAL A 103 7.27 -13.80 -8.63
N PHE A 104 6.04 -13.77 -8.13
CA PHE A 104 4.96 -14.59 -8.66
C PHE A 104 3.63 -13.83 -8.73
N GLY A 105 2.78 -14.18 -9.69
CA GLY A 105 1.50 -13.51 -9.94
C GLY A 105 1.14 -13.53 -11.43
N PRO A 106 0.13 -12.75 -11.85
CA PRO A 106 -0.12 -12.46 -13.27
C PRO A 106 1.17 -11.98 -13.95
N ALA A 107 1.41 -12.44 -15.17
CA ALA A 107 2.71 -12.31 -15.81
C ALA A 107 3.15 -10.84 -16.01
N ASP A 108 2.21 -9.95 -16.35
CA ASP A 108 2.50 -8.53 -16.57
C ASP A 108 2.90 -7.81 -15.28
N ASP A 109 2.22 -8.08 -14.17
CA ASP A 109 2.51 -7.48 -12.87
C ASP A 109 3.81 -8.05 -12.28
N ALA A 110 4.01 -9.37 -12.41
CA ALA A 110 5.24 -10.03 -12.03
C ALA A 110 6.43 -9.49 -12.83
N MET A 111 6.26 -9.22 -14.13
CA MET A 111 7.30 -8.63 -14.99
C MET A 111 7.70 -7.24 -14.51
N LYS A 112 6.73 -6.33 -14.33
CA LYS A 112 7.01 -4.95 -13.88
C LYS A 112 7.79 -4.96 -12.56
N LYS A 113 7.35 -5.80 -11.62
CA LYS A 113 7.99 -5.95 -10.32
C LYS A 113 9.39 -6.58 -10.43
N ALA A 114 9.57 -7.60 -11.26
CA ALA A 114 10.86 -8.25 -11.50
C ALA A 114 11.88 -7.29 -12.15
N LEU A 115 11.46 -6.51 -13.15
CA LEU A 115 12.31 -5.50 -13.80
C LEU A 115 12.76 -4.41 -12.81
N PHE A 116 11.89 -4.00 -11.90
CA PHE A 116 12.29 -3.09 -10.82
C PHE A 116 13.32 -3.73 -9.89
N LEU A 117 13.05 -4.94 -9.38
CA LEU A 117 13.95 -5.68 -8.49
C LEU A 117 15.31 -5.97 -9.12
N ARG A 118 15.36 -6.12 -10.45
CA ARG A 118 16.59 -6.28 -11.23
C ARG A 118 17.56 -5.11 -11.13
N THR A 119 17.13 -3.94 -10.67
CA THR A 119 18.04 -2.82 -10.39
C THR A 119 18.85 -3.03 -9.09
N TYR A 120 18.40 -3.92 -8.21
CA TYR A 120 19.01 -4.18 -6.90
C TYR A 120 19.71 -5.54 -6.80
N THR A 121 19.19 -6.58 -7.48
CA THR A 121 19.82 -7.90 -7.49
C THR A 121 19.86 -8.52 -8.89
N LYS A 122 20.90 -9.31 -9.14
CA LYS A 122 21.08 -10.06 -10.39
C LYS A 122 20.27 -11.36 -10.43
N ASP A 123 19.95 -11.95 -9.27
CA ASP A 123 19.28 -13.26 -9.20
C ASP A 123 17.78 -13.09 -8.93
N VAL A 124 17.02 -12.75 -9.99
CA VAL A 124 15.55 -12.67 -9.95
C VAL A 124 14.95 -13.76 -10.83
N THR A 125 14.01 -14.51 -10.25
CA THR A 125 13.19 -15.50 -10.96
C THR A 125 11.72 -15.09 -10.94
N MET A 126 11.08 -15.07 -12.11
CA MET A 126 9.63 -15.00 -12.24
C MET A 126 9.04 -16.41 -12.24
N LEU A 127 8.07 -16.65 -11.35
CA LEU A 127 7.26 -17.87 -11.27
C LEU A 127 5.85 -17.54 -11.77
N VAL A 128 5.48 -18.04 -12.94
CA VAL A 128 4.24 -17.67 -13.64
C VAL A 128 3.53 -18.90 -14.20
N SER A 129 2.21 -18.80 -14.46
CA SER A 129 1.40 -19.94 -14.91
C SER A 129 1.73 -20.43 -16.33
N SER A 130 2.22 -19.55 -17.19
CA SER A 130 2.61 -19.85 -18.57
C SER A 130 3.99 -19.28 -18.88
N ALA A 131 4.67 -19.86 -19.88
CA ALA A 131 5.96 -19.34 -20.31
C ALA A 131 5.78 -17.93 -20.89
N VAL A 132 6.61 -16.98 -20.43
CA VAL A 132 6.64 -15.61 -20.99
C VAL A 132 6.99 -15.61 -22.48
N ALA A 133 7.55 -16.70 -23.02
CA ALA A 133 7.71 -16.88 -24.46
C ALA A 133 6.38 -16.89 -25.26
N ALA A 134 5.24 -17.05 -24.59
CA ALA A 134 3.90 -16.87 -25.17
C ALA A 134 3.36 -15.42 -25.01
N LEU A 135 4.07 -14.56 -24.28
CA LEU A 135 3.82 -13.11 -24.28
C LEU A 135 4.45 -12.51 -25.54
N ASP A 136 4.07 -11.27 -25.83
CA ASP A 136 4.59 -10.49 -26.96
C ASP A 136 6.12 -10.63 -27.13
N TYR A 137 6.59 -10.68 -28.37
CA TYR A 137 8.01 -10.86 -28.73
C TYR A 137 8.91 -9.89 -27.99
N ASP A 138 8.47 -8.64 -27.86
CA ASP A 138 9.20 -7.55 -27.21
C ASP A 138 9.35 -7.78 -25.70
N VAL A 139 8.33 -8.35 -25.05
CA VAL A 139 8.35 -8.69 -23.62
C VAL A 139 9.39 -9.79 -23.34
N GLY A 140 9.39 -10.84 -24.16
CA GLY A 140 10.38 -11.91 -24.05
C GLY A 140 11.81 -11.41 -24.26
N ALA A 141 12.03 -10.50 -25.22
CA ALA A 141 13.33 -9.89 -25.47
C ALA A 141 13.80 -9.02 -24.30
N LEU A 142 12.90 -8.24 -23.69
CA LEU A 142 13.18 -7.41 -22.53
C LEU A 142 13.65 -8.24 -21.33
N LEU A 143 12.93 -9.31 -20.99
CA LEU A 143 13.30 -10.19 -19.87
C LEU A 143 14.64 -10.89 -20.09
N ARG A 144 14.91 -11.35 -21.31
CA ARG A 144 16.20 -11.96 -21.67
C ARG A 144 17.34 -10.96 -21.52
N ARG A 145 17.16 -9.73 -22.01
CA ARG A 145 18.16 -8.65 -21.88
C ARG A 145 18.40 -8.27 -20.43
N ALA A 146 17.36 -8.33 -19.59
CA ALA A 146 17.45 -8.11 -18.16
C ALA A 146 17.97 -9.35 -17.39
N GLU A 147 18.29 -10.46 -18.06
CA GLU A 147 18.74 -11.72 -17.44
C GLU A 147 17.79 -12.21 -16.32
N ILE A 148 16.48 -11.98 -16.48
CA ILE A 148 15.47 -12.48 -15.55
C ILE A 148 15.15 -13.93 -15.91
N LYS A 149 15.27 -14.81 -14.92
CA LYS A 149 14.87 -16.22 -15.09
C LYS A 149 13.35 -16.30 -15.09
N VAL A 150 12.79 -17.09 -16.00
CA VAL A 150 11.35 -17.32 -16.08
C VAL A 150 11.10 -18.81 -15.93
N GLU A 151 10.31 -19.17 -14.94
CA GLU A 151 9.83 -20.53 -14.70
C GLU A 151 8.31 -20.55 -14.87
N ALA A 152 7.85 -21.30 -15.87
CA ALA A 152 6.43 -21.46 -16.19
C ALA A 152 5.74 -22.44 -15.24
N CYS A 153 5.90 -22.20 -13.93
CA CYS A 153 5.25 -22.96 -12.89
C CYS A 153 4.95 -22.06 -11.70
N MET A 154 3.68 -21.97 -11.30
CA MET A 154 3.27 -21.21 -10.12
C MET A 154 3.66 -21.95 -8.83
N PRO A 155 3.82 -21.22 -7.72
CA PRO A 155 3.84 -21.81 -6.39
C PRO A 155 2.56 -22.59 -6.07
N ASP A 156 2.72 -23.80 -5.52
CA ASP A 156 1.67 -24.62 -4.88
C ASP A 156 1.61 -24.30 -3.38
N SER A 157 2.77 -24.16 -2.73
CA SER A 157 2.83 -23.73 -1.33
C SER A 157 4.14 -23.01 -1.01
N LEU A 158 4.08 -22.13 -0.02
CA LEU A 158 5.21 -21.37 0.51
C LEU A 158 5.40 -21.72 1.99
N ARG A 159 6.66 -21.86 2.41
CA ARG A 159 7.03 -22.05 3.81
C ARG A 159 8.25 -21.21 4.15
N SER A 160 8.35 -20.81 5.42
CA SER A 160 9.58 -20.21 5.92
C SER A 160 10.71 -21.25 5.94
N LYS A 161 11.94 -20.81 5.62
CA LYS A 161 13.17 -21.60 5.73
C LYS A 161 14.28 -20.71 6.30
N GLY A 162 14.40 -20.68 7.63
CA GLY A 162 15.29 -19.74 8.30
C GLY A 162 14.84 -18.31 8.01
N VAL A 163 15.74 -17.49 7.44
CA VAL A 163 15.42 -16.13 6.98
C VAL A 163 14.84 -16.09 5.55
N GLY A 164 14.86 -17.22 4.83
CA GLY A 164 14.40 -17.32 3.44
C GLY A 164 13.05 -18.02 3.28
N ALA A 165 12.70 -18.30 2.03
CA ALA A 165 11.47 -18.96 1.63
C ALA A 165 11.75 -20.25 0.86
N SER A 166 11.04 -21.32 1.24
CA SER A 166 10.95 -22.56 0.45
C SER A 166 9.67 -22.52 -0.37
N VAL A 167 9.80 -22.66 -1.68
CA VAL A 167 8.69 -22.60 -2.65
C VAL A 167 8.52 -23.98 -3.25
N LYS A 168 7.41 -24.64 -2.95
CA LYS A 168 6.99 -25.85 -3.66
C LYS A 168 6.15 -25.41 -4.86
N LEU A 169 6.55 -25.84 -6.05
CA LEU A 169 5.87 -25.54 -7.30
C LEU A 169 4.78 -26.58 -7.59
N ILE A 170 3.85 -26.25 -8.49
CA ILE A 170 2.74 -27.15 -8.90
C ILE A 170 3.25 -28.48 -9.46
N ASN A 171 4.38 -28.47 -10.16
CA ASN A 171 5.01 -29.69 -10.70
C ASN A 171 5.69 -30.57 -9.61
N GLY A 172 5.67 -30.16 -8.34
CA GLY A 172 6.28 -30.87 -7.22
C GLY A 172 7.71 -30.46 -6.90
N ASP A 173 8.35 -29.68 -7.76
CA ASP A 173 9.71 -29.18 -7.54
C ASP A 173 9.78 -28.22 -6.35
N VAL A 174 10.93 -28.19 -5.68
CA VAL A 174 11.21 -27.24 -4.61
C VAL A 174 12.31 -26.27 -5.03
N ARG A 175 12.06 -24.99 -4.82
CA ARG A 175 13.03 -23.89 -4.98
C ARG A 175 13.23 -23.20 -3.64
N VAL A 176 14.40 -22.61 -3.45
CA VAL A 176 14.73 -21.83 -2.25
C VAL A 176 15.18 -20.46 -2.69
N TYR A 177 14.60 -19.44 -2.06
CA TYR A 177 14.90 -18.03 -2.28
C TYR A 177 15.16 -17.36 -0.94
N ASP A 178 15.92 -16.28 -0.95
CA ASP A 178 16.09 -15.45 0.24
C ASP A 178 14.83 -14.62 0.50
N THR A 179 14.12 -14.22 -0.55
CA THR A 179 12.86 -13.48 -0.43
C THR A 179 11.96 -13.72 -1.64
N ILE A 180 10.65 -13.69 -1.43
CA ILE A 180 9.65 -13.77 -2.50
C ILE A 180 8.70 -12.57 -2.47
N TYR A 181 8.20 -12.19 -3.66
CA TYR A 181 7.23 -11.10 -3.84
C TYR A 181 5.98 -11.60 -4.58
N PRO A 182 4.78 -11.53 -3.95
CA PRO A 182 3.54 -11.62 -4.70
C PRO A 182 3.33 -10.33 -5.52
N ALA A 183 2.88 -10.49 -6.75
CA ALA A 183 2.41 -9.42 -7.62
C ALA A 183 0.92 -9.63 -7.90
N MET A 184 0.10 -9.72 -6.85
CA MET A 184 -1.32 -10.10 -6.93
C MET A 184 -2.30 -8.92 -6.85
N GLY A 185 -1.77 -7.68 -6.83
CA GLY A 185 -2.57 -6.46 -6.66
C GLY A 185 -3.07 -6.26 -5.22
N GLY A 186 -4.05 -5.38 -5.06
CA GLY A 186 -4.64 -5.03 -3.78
C GLY A 186 -5.98 -4.32 -3.97
N THR A 187 -6.72 -4.17 -2.88
CA THR A 187 -8.03 -3.52 -2.85
C THR A 187 -7.93 -2.17 -2.16
N ILE A 188 -8.21 -1.10 -2.89
CA ILE A 188 -8.31 0.25 -2.34
C ILE A 188 -9.56 0.33 -1.46
N ARG A 189 -9.45 0.84 -0.22
CA ARG A 189 -10.58 0.94 0.72
C ARG A 189 -11.39 2.23 0.54
N SER A 190 -11.74 2.56 -0.71
CA SER A 190 -12.44 3.80 -1.13
C SER A 190 -13.94 3.80 -0.93
N LYS A 191 -14.53 2.69 -0.49
CA LYS A 191 -15.99 2.53 -0.36
C LYS A 191 -16.69 3.69 0.36
N LEU A 192 -16.17 4.14 1.52
CA LEU A 192 -16.78 5.23 2.29
C LEU A 192 -16.85 6.55 1.50
N ALA A 193 -15.83 6.85 0.70
CA ALA A 193 -15.81 8.04 -0.14
C ALA A 193 -16.76 7.91 -1.34
N ILE A 194 -16.78 6.73 -1.97
CA ILE A 194 -17.66 6.44 -3.12
C ILE A 194 -19.13 6.50 -2.72
N ASP A 195 -19.50 5.93 -1.57
CA ASP A 195 -20.87 5.93 -1.07
C ASP A 195 -21.39 7.37 -0.80
N LEU A 196 -20.48 8.30 -0.49
CA LEU A 196 -20.76 9.74 -0.37
C LEU A 196 -20.84 10.47 -1.73
N GLY A 197 -20.46 9.80 -2.83
CA GLY A 197 -20.48 10.35 -4.19
C GLY A 197 -19.11 10.81 -4.71
N ALA A 198 -18.01 10.54 -4.00
CA ALA A 198 -16.68 10.88 -4.49
C ALA A 198 -16.34 10.07 -5.75
N LYS A 199 -15.65 10.70 -6.70
CA LYS A 199 -15.20 10.04 -7.92
C LYS A 199 -13.98 9.16 -7.62
N CYS A 200 -13.86 8.06 -8.35
CA CYS A 200 -12.66 7.21 -8.34
C CYS A 200 -12.15 6.96 -9.75
N ASP A 201 -10.87 6.59 -9.85
CA ASP A 201 -10.28 6.10 -11.09
C ASP A 201 -10.65 4.62 -11.37
N GLU A 202 -10.13 4.06 -12.46
CA GLU A 202 -10.45 2.71 -12.92
C GLU A 202 -10.05 1.59 -11.94
N VAL A 203 -9.09 1.87 -11.05
CA VAL A 203 -8.58 0.90 -10.06
C VAL A 203 -9.11 1.18 -8.64
N GLY A 204 -9.96 2.20 -8.49
CA GLY A 204 -10.68 2.51 -7.25
C GLY A 204 -9.99 3.53 -6.35
N ASN A 205 -8.95 4.23 -6.81
CA ASN A 205 -8.40 5.36 -6.05
C ASN A 205 -9.35 6.55 -6.10
N VAL A 206 -9.53 7.22 -4.96
CA VAL A 206 -10.32 8.45 -4.87
C VAL A 206 -9.61 9.55 -5.64
N VAL A 207 -10.34 10.21 -6.53
CA VAL A 207 -9.84 11.37 -7.28
C VAL A 207 -9.87 12.58 -6.37
N VAL A 208 -8.71 13.20 -6.17
CA VAL A 208 -8.55 14.41 -5.37
C VAL A 208 -7.84 15.52 -6.13
N ASP A 209 -8.07 16.77 -5.72
CA ASP A 209 -7.29 17.92 -6.19
C ASP A 209 -5.95 18.05 -5.40
N PRO A 210 -5.07 19.01 -5.74
CA PRO A 210 -3.82 19.22 -5.02
C PRO A 210 -3.95 19.53 -3.52
N HIS A 211 -5.16 19.87 -3.05
CA HIS A 211 -5.49 20.11 -1.64
C HIS A 211 -6.13 18.89 -0.95
N GLN A 212 -6.11 17.72 -1.60
CA GLN A 212 -6.70 16.46 -1.12
C GLN A 212 -8.23 16.48 -1.04
N ARG A 213 -8.91 17.40 -1.74
CA ARG A 213 -10.37 17.50 -1.77
C ARG A 213 -10.97 16.53 -2.77
N THR A 214 -12.05 15.87 -2.39
CA THR A 214 -12.74 14.87 -3.25
C THR A 214 -13.76 15.46 -4.24
N GLY A 215 -13.95 16.77 -4.23
CA GLY A 215 -15.01 17.48 -4.96
C GLY A 215 -16.34 17.57 -4.20
N ILE A 216 -16.47 16.88 -3.06
CA ILE A 216 -17.56 17.07 -2.09
C ILE A 216 -17.06 17.99 -0.98
N ALA A 217 -17.80 19.06 -0.69
CA ALA A 217 -17.43 20.03 0.34
C ALA A 217 -17.26 19.35 1.70
N GLY A 218 -16.15 19.63 2.39
CA GLY A 218 -15.82 19.03 3.68
C GLY A 218 -15.32 17.58 3.64
N LEU A 219 -15.28 16.92 2.46
CA LEU A 219 -14.80 15.54 2.29
C LEU A 219 -13.43 15.50 1.58
N TYR A 220 -12.47 14.88 2.25
CA TYR A 220 -11.08 14.75 1.82
C TYR A 220 -10.66 13.28 1.78
N ALA A 221 -9.61 12.98 1.02
CA ALA A 221 -9.00 11.65 1.01
C ALA A 221 -7.47 11.76 0.98
N ALA A 222 -6.76 10.87 1.68
CA ALA A 222 -5.30 10.93 1.79
C ALA A 222 -4.64 9.54 1.95
N GLY A 223 -3.35 9.47 1.64
CA GLY A 223 -2.56 8.24 1.69
C GLY A 223 -2.88 7.28 0.55
N ASP A 224 -2.71 5.98 0.77
CA ASP A 224 -2.80 4.92 -0.27
C ASP A 224 -4.21 4.72 -0.87
N ILE A 225 -5.16 5.60 -0.56
CA ILE A 225 -6.50 5.63 -1.17
C ILE A 225 -6.56 6.55 -2.40
N VAL A 226 -5.55 7.40 -2.62
CA VAL A 226 -5.43 8.29 -3.77
C VAL A 226 -4.32 7.79 -4.70
N ASN A 227 -4.38 8.16 -5.98
CA ASN A 227 -3.50 7.61 -7.01
C ASN A 227 -2.10 8.27 -6.99
N GLU A 228 -1.26 7.84 -6.07
CA GLU A 228 0.16 8.23 -5.95
C GLU A 228 1.00 7.03 -5.50
N ILE A 229 2.30 7.24 -5.28
CA ILE A 229 3.17 6.19 -4.76
C ILE A 229 2.80 5.84 -3.31
N ASN A 230 2.45 4.58 -3.06
CA ASN A 230 2.13 4.05 -1.71
C ASN A 230 3.38 4.04 -0.81
N GLN A 231 3.60 5.15 -0.11
CA GLN A 231 4.75 5.40 0.76
C GLN A 231 4.35 6.20 1.99
N LEU A 232 4.97 5.90 3.13
CA LEU A 232 4.75 6.63 4.38
C LEU A 232 5.00 8.13 4.22
N ALA A 233 6.08 8.52 3.54
CA ALA A 233 6.41 9.92 3.32
C ALA A 233 5.36 10.65 2.46
N VAL A 234 4.79 9.98 1.45
CA VAL A 234 3.72 10.51 0.62
C VAL A 234 2.44 10.66 1.43
N ALA A 235 2.07 9.64 2.21
CA ALA A 235 0.91 9.69 3.10
C ALA A 235 1.01 10.83 4.14
N PHE A 236 2.20 11.07 4.71
CA PHE A 236 2.44 12.22 5.59
C PHE A 236 2.27 13.56 4.85
N GLY A 237 2.77 13.65 3.62
CA GLY A 237 2.57 14.83 2.76
C GLY A 237 1.08 15.10 2.50
N HIS A 238 0.32 14.09 2.07
CA HIS A 238 -1.12 14.20 1.87
C HIS A 238 -1.86 14.62 3.15
N ALA A 239 -1.51 14.01 4.29
CA ALA A 239 -2.13 14.35 5.57
C ALA A 239 -1.87 15.82 5.97
N ALA A 240 -0.65 16.32 5.77
CA ALA A 240 -0.33 17.71 6.06
C ALA A 240 -1.14 18.69 5.19
N VAL A 241 -1.19 18.42 3.88
CA VAL A 241 -1.97 19.24 2.93
C VAL A 241 -3.46 19.23 3.28
N ALA A 242 -4.04 18.03 3.49
CA ALA A 242 -5.45 17.89 3.85
C ALA A 242 -5.77 18.59 5.18
N ALA A 243 -4.94 18.41 6.21
CA ALA A 243 -5.18 19.01 7.52
C ALA A 243 -5.17 20.55 7.47
N THR A 244 -4.25 21.15 6.71
CA THR A 244 -4.23 22.61 6.52
C THR A 244 -5.49 23.10 5.80
N ASP A 245 -5.93 22.37 4.78
CA ASP A 245 -7.10 22.75 4.02
C ASP A 245 -8.41 22.59 4.83
N ILE A 246 -8.54 21.49 5.56
CA ILE A 246 -9.64 21.24 6.51
C ILE A 246 -9.73 22.35 7.56
N HIS A 247 -8.59 22.78 8.11
CA HIS A 247 -8.56 23.87 9.07
C HIS A 247 -9.14 25.16 8.48
N ASN A 248 -8.70 25.53 7.27
CA ASN A 248 -9.18 26.73 6.59
C ASN A 248 -10.67 26.63 6.27
N TYR A 249 -11.12 25.48 5.77
CA TYR A 249 -12.53 25.20 5.49
C TYR A 249 -13.42 25.37 6.73
N LEU A 250 -12.97 24.88 7.90
CA LEU A 250 -13.70 25.02 9.16
C LEU A 250 -13.72 26.46 9.65
N CYS A 251 -12.59 27.19 9.60
CA CYS A 251 -12.53 28.61 9.95
C CYS A 251 -13.48 29.45 9.07
N GLU A 252 -13.47 29.25 7.76
CA GLU A 252 -14.37 29.97 6.85
C GLU A 252 -15.84 29.65 7.15
N SER A 253 -16.14 28.39 7.47
CA SER A 253 -17.49 27.95 7.86
C SER A 253 -17.94 28.55 9.21
N ASP A 254 -16.99 28.94 10.07
CA ASP A 254 -17.23 29.65 11.33
C ASP A 254 -17.26 31.19 11.16
N GLY A 255 -17.06 31.70 9.94
CA GLY A 255 -16.98 33.14 9.67
C GLY A 255 -15.66 33.77 10.11
N GLU A 256 -14.65 32.95 10.41
CA GLU A 256 -13.30 33.38 10.77
C GLU A 256 -12.42 33.55 9.52
N ARG A 257 -11.35 34.34 9.65
CA ARG A 257 -10.38 34.52 8.57
C ARG A 257 -9.23 33.52 8.75
N PRO A 258 -9.00 32.58 7.81
CA PRO A 258 -7.97 31.57 7.97
C PRO A 258 -6.56 32.18 8.03
N PRO A 259 -5.61 31.55 8.74
CA PRO A 259 -4.22 31.96 8.73
C PRO A 259 -3.66 31.84 7.30
N ARG A 260 -2.98 32.88 6.82
CA ARG A 260 -2.24 32.81 5.54
C ARG A 260 -0.92 32.08 5.78
N GLY A 261 -0.80 30.88 5.23
CA GLY A 261 0.48 30.19 5.01
C GLY A 261 1.07 30.55 3.67
#